data_AF-A0AAD7CEM3-F1
#
_entry.id   AF-A0AAD7CEM3-F1
#
_cell.length_a   1.000
_cell.length_b   1.000
_cell.length_c   1.000
_cell.angle_alpha   90.00
_cell.angle_beta   90.00
_cell.angle_gamma   90.00
#
_symmetry.space_group_name_H-M   'P 1'
#
loop_
_entity.id
_entity.type
_entity.pdbx_description
1 polymer ?
#
loop_
_entity_poly.entity_id
_entity_poly.type
_entity_poly.pdbx_seq_one_letter_code
_entity_poly.pdbx_strand_id
1 'polypeptide(L)'
;MIVTRGLGRASFIWGSSTHNTRIERLWVEVGSQFARRWRAFFYRLEALHGLDRTNPHHLWLLHALFLDFINEDCEQFREEWNCHPISGEGHDMSPEVQNGMYVDEHDKVHPSILERYYGVHGAESQRDPDQTGAGQLDDEEVPQPDYEQTGYDSDELDEQVEEAHSGNFHPEPVVTPKHDCPFSDEETLELFKETFVAAEEAEIVPGGYGLLPDEWADGTYPAYEVLKSGRRSGRQLRIALPDAVWRPRAEMWGRGLSILNQINYHNEQ
;
A
#
# COMPACT_ATOMS: atom_id res chain seq x y z
N MET A 1 -4.35 13.63 -35.14
CA MET A 1 -4.03 14.96 -34.55
C MET A 1 -2.57 15.41 -34.79
N ILE A 2 -1.62 14.51 -35.02
CA ILE A 2 -0.20 14.86 -35.30
C ILE A 2 0.03 15.39 -36.74
N VAL A 3 -0.75 14.92 -37.71
CA VAL A 3 -0.52 15.21 -39.14
C VAL A 3 -1.01 16.61 -39.56
N THR A 4 -1.87 17.27 -38.78
CA THR A 4 -2.49 18.55 -39.17
C THR A 4 -1.99 19.78 -38.41
N ARG A 5 -1.25 19.65 -37.30
CA ARG A 5 -1.01 20.81 -36.40
C ARG A 5 0.42 21.03 -35.85
N GLY A 6 1.42 20.24 -36.27
CA GLY A 6 2.84 20.51 -36.01
C GLY A 6 3.37 20.04 -34.64
N LEU A 7 4.66 19.69 -34.60
CA LEU A 7 5.40 19.24 -33.42
C LEU A 7 5.85 20.45 -32.57
N GLY A 8 5.86 20.32 -31.24
CA GLY A 8 6.48 21.30 -30.34
C GLY A 8 5.54 22.22 -29.55
N ARG A 9 4.24 21.94 -29.48
CA ARG A 9 3.43 22.49 -28.38
C ARG A 9 3.42 21.47 -27.25
N ALA A 10 4.06 21.83 -26.14
CA ALA A 10 3.84 21.22 -24.85
C ALA A 10 2.33 21.26 -24.53
N SER A 11 1.59 20.28 -25.00
CA SER A 11 0.20 20.04 -24.61
C SER A 11 0.25 19.38 -23.24
N PHE A 12 0.59 20.20 -22.25
CA PHE A 12 0.49 19.91 -20.84
C PHE A 12 -1.00 19.91 -20.50
N ILE A 13 -1.55 18.72 -20.26
CA ILE A 13 -2.92 18.57 -19.78
C ILE A 13 -2.88 18.86 -18.28
N TRP A 14 -3.21 20.09 -17.92
CA TRP A 14 -3.41 20.49 -16.53
C TRP A 14 -4.91 20.67 -16.27
N GLY A 15 -5.42 19.92 -15.31
CA GLY A 15 -6.77 19.96 -14.78
C GLY A 15 -6.85 18.99 -13.61
N SER A 16 -7.69 19.27 -12.60
CA SER A 16 -7.91 18.31 -11.51
C SER A 16 -8.39 17.00 -12.13
N SER A 17 -7.66 15.91 -11.87
CA SER A 17 -7.95 14.60 -12.47
C SER A 17 -9.23 14.04 -11.85
N THR A 18 -10.39 14.55 -12.26
CA THR A 18 -11.70 14.05 -11.85
C THR A 18 -11.88 12.59 -12.25
N HIS A 19 -11.13 12.11 -13.25
CA HIS A 19 -11.08 10.72 -13.69
C HIS A 19 -10.33 9.79 -12.73
N ASN A 20 -9.43 10.31 -11.88
CA ASN A 20 -8.70 9.48 -10.91
C ASN A 20 -9.43 9.34 -9.56
N THR A 21 -10.49 10.12 -9.34
CA THR A 21 -11.26 10.15 -8.07
C THR A 21 -11.69 8.75 -7.61
N ARG A 22 -12.05 7.85 -8.53
CA ARG A 22 -12.49 6.49 -8.17
C ARG A 22 -11.32 5.62 -7.69
N ILE A 23 -10.16 5.72 -8.33
CA ILE A 23 -8.96 4.99 -7.94
C ILE A 23 -8.42 5.55 -6.62
N GLU A 24 -8.44 6.87 -6.43
CA GLU A 24 -8.04 7.50 -5.17
C GLU A 24 -8.96 7.08 -4.01
N ARG A 25 -10.29 7.08 -4.22
CA ARG A 25 -11.23 6.57 -3.21
C ARG A 25 -11.01 5.09 -2.92
N LEU A 26 -10.76 4.27 -3.95
CA LEU A 26 -10.43 2.86 -3.78
C LEU A 26 -9.19 2.69 -2.89
N TRP A 27 -8.13 3.47 -3.10
CA TRP A 27 -6.93 3.40 -2.27
C TRP A 27 -7.17 3.82 -0.81
N VAL A 28 -8.06 4.79 -0.58
CA VAL A 28 -8.49 5.16 0.78
C VAL A 28 -9.18 3.98 1.45
N GLU A 29 -10.07 3.28 0.73
CA GLU A 29 -10.80 2.12 1.24
C GLU A 29 -9.88 0.91 1.49
N VAL A 30 -8.98 0.58 0.55
CA VAL A 30 -7.94 -0.44 0.76
C VAL A 30 -7.09 -0.11 2.00
N GLY A 31 -6.70 1.16 2.13
CA GLY A 31 -5.98 1.69 3.27
C GLY A 31 -6.73 1.47 4.58
N SER A 32 -7.97 1.93 4.66
CA SER A 32 -8.80 1.89 5.86
C SER A 32 -9.18 0.46 6.26
N GLN A 33 -9.41 -0.42 5.29
CA GLN A 33 -9.94 -1.77 5.54
C GLN A 33 -8.89 -2.78 5.98
N PHE A 34 -7.67 -2.77 5.48
CA PHE A 34 -6.66 -3.72 5.97
C PHE A 34 -5.22 -3.22 5.90
N ALA A 35 -4.83 -2.50 4.84
CA ALA A 35 -3.43 -2.19 4.58
C ALA A 35 -2.77 -1.38 5.71
N ARG A 36 -3.50 -0.44 6.32
CA ARG A 36 -3.01 0.34 7.48
C ARG A 36 -2.74 -0.54 8.70
N ARG A 37 -3.53 -1.59 8.93
CA ARG A 37 -3.34 -2.51 10.06
C ARG A 37 -2.10 -3.38 9.88
N TRP A 38 -1.88 -3.91 8.68
CA TRP A 38 -0.63 -4.61 8.35
C TRP A 38 0.60 -3.71 8.50
N ARG A 39 0.51 -2.47 8.02
CA ARG A 39 1.58 -1.48 8.20
C ARG A 39 1.89 -1.23 9.67
N ALA A 40 0.86 -0.98 10.49
CA ALA A 40 0.99 -0.83 11.94
C ALA A 40 1.61 -2.07 12.59
N PHE A 41 1.19 -3.26 12.18
CA PHE A 41 1.75 -4.51 12.68
C PHE A 41 3.24 -4.65 12.36
N PHE A 42 3.69 -4.31 11.15
CA PHE A 42 5.13 -4.36 10.82
C PHE A 42 5.97 -3.34 11.60
N TYR A 43 5.47 -2.13 11.85
CA TYR A 43 6.16 -1.19 12.74
C TYR A 43 6.27 -1.73 14.17
N ARG A 44 5.24 -2.42 14.65
CA ARG A 44 5.30 -3.11 15.94
C ARG A 44 6.35 -4.21 15.95
N LEU A 45 6.45 -5.01 14.88
CA LEU A 45 7.50 -6.03 14.77
C LEU A 45 8.90 -5.41 14.83
N GLU A 46 9.11 -4.26 14.18
CA GLU A 46 10.38 -3.52 14.19
C GLU A 46 10.69 -2.97 15.59
N ALA A 47 9.69 -2.40 16.27
CA ALA A 47 9.85 -1.78 17.58
C ALA A 47 10.03 -2.79 18.73
N LEU A 48 9.33 -3.92 18.70
CA LEU A 48 9.20 -4.83 19.85
C LEU A 48 9.76 -6.23 19.61
N HIS A 49 9.78 -6.70 18.37
CA HIS A 49 9.99 -8.12 18.05
C HIS A 49 11.24 -8.38 17.18
N GLY A 50 12.14 -7.40 17.09
CA GLY A 50 13.45 -7.56 16.47
C GLY A 50 13.42 -7.67 14.94
N LEU A 51 12.37 -7.18 14.26
CA LEU A 51 12.37 -7.09 12.81
C LEU A 51 13.39 -6.03 12.35
N ASP A 52 14.38 -6.45 11.56
CA ASP A 52 15.28 -5.58 10.82
C ASP A 52 14.86 -5.53 9.34
N ARG A 53 14.34 -4.38 8.91
CA ARG A 53 13.91 -4.12 7.52
C ARG A 53 15.05 -4.12 6.50
N THR A 54 16.31 -4.01 6.96
CA THR A 54 17.49 -4.03 6.09
C THR A 54 18.03 -5.44 5.87
N ASN A 55 17.59 -6.40 6.69
CA ASN A 55 18.02 -7.78 6.61
C ASN A 55 17.15 -8.56 5.58
N PRO A 56 17.72 -9.04 4.47
CA PRO A 56 16.97 -9.76 3.44
C PRO A 56 16.33 -11.06 3.96
N HIS A 57 16.92 -11.71 4.97
CA HIS A 57 16.37 -12.94 5.56
C HIS A 57 15.11 -12.65 6.40
N HIS A 58 15.06 -11.48 7.04
CA HIS A 58 13.87 -11.06 7.77
C HIS A 58 12.75 -10.71 6.80
N LEU A 59 13.06 -10.06 5.68
CA LEU A 59 12.09 -9.77 4.62
C LEU A 59 11.56 -11.06 3.98
N TRP A 60 12.44 -12.03 3.72
CA TRP A 60 12.04 -13.36 3.26
C TRP A 60 11.09 -14.03 4.26
N LEU A 61 11.41 -14.01 5.55
CA LEU A 61 10.58 -14.61 6.58
C LEU A 61 9.22 -13.92 6.70
N LEU A 62 9.18 -12.59 6.58
CA LEU A 62 7.91 -11.84 6.53
C LEU A 62 7.03 -12.32 5.38
N HIS A 63 7.62 -12.49 4.18
CA HIS A 63 6.87 -12.99 3.02
C HIS A 63 6.41 -14.43 3.26
N ALA A 64 7.30 -15.31 3.72
CA ALA A 64 6.98 -16.71 3.96
C ALA A 64 5.84 -16.90 4.99
N LEU A 65 5.73 -16.02 5.99
CA LEU A 65 4.73 -16.12 7.04
C LEU A 65 3.44 -15.36 6.75
N PHE A 66 3.53 -14.17 6.14
CA PHE A 66 2.40 -13.23 6.11
C PHE A 66 1.84 -12.95 4.73
N LEU A 67 2.52 -13.35 3.65
CA LEU A 67 2.06 -13.04 2.30
C LEU A 67 0.70 -13.67 2.00
N ASP A 68 0.47 -14.91 2.43
CA ASP A 68 -0.81 -15.59 2.23
C ASP A 68 -1.95 -14.89 2.96
N PHE A 69 -1.73 -14.50 4.23
CA PHE A 69 -2.73 -13.73 4.98
C PHE A 69 -3.04 -12.36 4.37
N ILE A 70 -2.04 -11.68 3.79
CA ILE A 70 -2.25 -10.42 3.08
C ILE A 70 -3.05 -10.66 1.80
N ASN A 71 -2.76 -11.75 1.08
CA ASN A 71 -3.50 -12.12 -0.12
C ASN A 71 -4.95 -12.49 0.19
N GLU A 72 -5.20 -13.18 1.30
CA GLU A 72 -6.55 -13.46 1.81
C GLU A 72 -7.31 -12.17 2.13
N ASP A 73 -6.70 -11.22 2.84
CA ASP A 73 -7.32 -9.91 3.11
C ASP A 73 -7.59 -9.14 1.80
N CYS A 74 -6.69 -9.23 0.81
CA CYS A 74 -6.91 -8.64 -0.52
C CYS A 74 -8.09 -9.28 -1.26
N GLU A 75 -8.20 -10.60 -1.17
CA GLU A 75 -9.27 -11.38 -1.81
C GLU A 75 -10.62 -11.06 -1.17
N GLN A 76 -10.69 -11.06 0.16
CA GLN A 76 -11.88 -10.66 0.91
C GLN A 76 -12.30 -9.23 0.55
N PHE A 77 -11.35 -8.29 0.52
CA PHE A 77 -11.63 -6.92 0.09
C PHE A 77 -12.22 -6.90 -1.32
N ARG A 78 -11.67 -7.68 -2.25
CA ARG A 78 -12.16 -7.75 -3.64
C ARG A 78 -13.59 -8.27 -3.69
N GLU A 79 -13.92 -9.32 -2.95
CA GLU A 79 -15.27 -9.88 -2.90
C GLU A 79 -16.28 -8.85 -2.35
N GLU A 80 -15.96 -8.24 -1.20
CA GLU A 80 -16.79 -7.23 -0.55
C GLU A 80 -16.96 -6.00 -1.44
N TRP A 81 -15.87 -5.54 -2.05
CA TRP A 81 -15.87 -4.42 -2.99
C TRP A 81 -16.58 -4.75 -4.29
N ASN A 82 -16.63 -5.99 -4.77
CA ASN A 82 -17.43 -6.30 -5.95
C ASN A 82 -18.93 -6.31 -5.63
N CYS A 83 -19.29 -6.60 -4.38
CA CYS A 83 -20.67 -6.65 -3.91
C CYS A 83 -21.21 -5.30 -3.38
N HIS A 84 -20.34 -4.31 -3.10
CA HIS A 84 -20.79 -3.04 -2.52
C HIS A 84 -21.61 -2.21 -3.52
N PRO A 85 -22.77 -1.65 -3.14
CA PRO A 85 -23.52 -0.75 -4.01
C PRO A 85 -22.73 0.56 -4.17
N ILE A 86 -22.49 0.97 -5.42
CA ILE A 86 -21.90 2.28 -5.71
C ILE A 86 -23.05 3.27 -5.86
N SER A 87 -23.13 4.25 -4.96
CA SER A 87 -24.10 5.33 -5.09
C SER A 87 -23.79 6.20 -6.30
N GLY A 88 -24.75 6.27 -7.22
CA GLY A 88 -24.74 7.12 -8.42
C GLY A 88 -26.13 7.72 -8.66
N GLU A 89 -26.23 8.75 -9.52
CA GLU A 89 -27.52 9.34 -9.89
C GLU A 89 -28.39 8.32 -10.64
N GLY A 90 -29.21 7.58 -9.89
CA GLY A 90 -30.37 6.84 -10.41
C GLY A 90 -30.38 5.34 -10.19
N HIS A 91 -29.29 4.69 -9.76
CA HIS A 91 -29.28 3.24 -9.50
C HIS A 91 -28.08 2.83 -8.64
N ASP A 92 -28.32 2.52 -7.36
CA ASP A 92 -27.35 1.91 -6.45
C ASP A 92 -27.11 0.44 -6.85
N MET A 93 -26.20 0.19 -7.79
CA MET A 93 -25.84 -1.16 -8.23
C MET A 93 -24.42 -1.51 -7.82
N SER A 94 -24.16 -2.78 -7.54
CA SER A 94 -22.81 -3.22 -7.22
C SER A 94 -21.96 -3.38 -8.50
N PRO A 95 -20.62 -3.26 -8.40
CA PRO A 95 -19.70 -3.49 -9.51
C PRO A 95 -19.91 -4.84 -10.21
N GLU A 96 -20.28 -5.88 -9.47
CA GLU A 96 -20.54 -7.21 -10.02
C GLU A 96 -21.75 -7.23 -10.96
N VAL A 97 -22.80 -6.44 -10.65
CA VAL A 97 -23.97 -6.29 -11.52
C VAL A 97 -23.63 -5.55 -12.82
N GLN A 98 -22.55 -4.75 -12.81
CA GLN A 98 -22.12 -3.93 -13.94
C GLN A 98 -21.23 -4.67 -14.96
N ASN A 99 -20.61 -5.80 -14.59
CA ASN A 99 -19.53 -6.42 -15.37
C ASN A 99 -19.80 -7.84 -15.91
N GLY A 100 -21.05 -8.17 -16.27
CA GLY A 100 -21.33 -9.42 -17.01
C GLY A 100 -20.98 -9.35 -18.51
N MET A 101 -21.06 -8.17 -19.13
CA MET A 101 -20.63 -7.92 -20.51
C MET A 101 -20.32 -6.44 -20.66
N TYR A 102 -19.04 -6.07 -20.86
CA TYR A 102 -18.74 -4.80 -21.52
C TYR A 102 -19.21 -4.95 -22.97
N VAL A 103 -20.45 -4.55 -23.25
CA VAL A 103 -20.84 -4.23 -24.62
C VAL A 103 -20.18 -2.89 -24.88
N ASP A 104 -19.06 -2.89 -25.59
CA ASP A 104 -18.57 -1.65 -26.16
C ASP A 104 -19.59 -1.19 -27.21
N GLU A 105 -20.57 -0.40 -26.78
CA GLU A 105 -21.60 0.20 -27.63
C GLU A 105 -20.97 1.10 -28.72
N HIS A 106 -19.66 1.38 -28.61
CA HIS A 106 -18.90 2.28 -29.47
C HIS A 106 -17.79 1.56 -30.25
N ASP A 107 -17.73 0.22 -30.26
CA ASP A 107 -16.75 -0.57 -31.03
C ASP A 107 -16.81 -0.27 -32.55
N LYS A 108 -17.93 0.30 -33.01
CA LYS A 108 -18.16 0.73 -34.40
C LYS A 108 -18.17 2.25 -34.59
N VAL A 109 -17.94 3.04 -33.54
CA VAL A 109 -18.01 4.50 -33.59
C VAL A 109 -16.61 5.08 -33.83
N HIS A 110 -16.48 5.87 -34.89
CA HIS A 110 -15.20 6.45 -35.28
C HIS A 110 -14.69 7.40 -34.16
N PRO A 111 -13.39 7.34 -33.78
CA PRO A 111 -12.82 8.10 -32.66
C PRO A 111 -13.11 9.60 -32.67
N SER A 112 -13.25 10.21 -33.86
CA SER A 112 -13.57 11.64 -34.02
C SER A 112 -14.99 12.02 -33.56
N ILE A 113 -15.92 11.05 -33.48
CA ILE A 113 -17.29 11.28 -32.99
C ILE A 113 -17.28 11.23 -31.45
N LEU A 114 -16.54 10.29 -30.86
CA LEU A 114 -16.31 10.24 -29.41
C LEU A 114 -15.67 11.54 -28.90
N GLU A 115 -14.66 12.04 -29.61
CA GLU A 115 -13.97 13.31 -29.30
C GLU A 115 -14.89 14.53 -29.40
N ARG A 116 -15.91 14.51 -30.27
CA ARG A 116 -16.84 15.63 -30.45
C ARG A 116 -17.90 15.71 -29.35
N TYR A 117 -18.37 14.58 -28.84
CA TYR A 117 -19.49 14.51 -27.89
C TYR A 117 -19.06 14.24 -26.45
N TYR A 118 -17.95 13.55 -26.24
CA TYR A 118 -17.36 13.25 -24.93
C TYR A 118 -15.99 13.90 -24.73
N GLY A 119 -15.51 14.70 -25.69
CA GLY A 119 -14.29 15.47 -25.53
C GLY A 119 -14.42 16.62 -24.53
N VAL A 120 -13.28 17.08 -24.01
CA VAL A 120 -13.14 18.06 -22.92
C VAL A 120 -13.54 19.50 -23.33
N HIS A 121 -14.21 19.70 -24.46
CA HIS A 121 -14.54 21.03 -25.00
C HIS A 121 -15.85 21.64 -24.47
N GLY A 122 -16.32 21.21 -23.29
CA GLY A 122 -17.45 21.84 -22.59
C GLY A 122 -17.05 23.15 -21.91
N ALA A 123 -18.02 24.06 -21.71
CA ALA A 123 -17.79 25.32 -21.01
C ALA A 123 -17.37 25.08 -19.55
N GLU A 124 -16.33 25.81 -19.10
CA GLU A 124 -15.77 25.74 -17.76
C GLU A 124 -16.84 26.05 -16.69
N SER A 125 -17.06 25.13 -15.75
CA SER A 125 -17.88 25.37 -14.57
C SER A 125 -16.97 25.87 -13.45
N GLN A 126 -17.12 27.13 -13.04
CA GLN A 126 -16.37 27.71 -11.94
C GLN A 126 -16.74 27.02 -10.63
N ARG A 127 -15.76 26.42 -9.95
CA ARG A 127 -15.88 25.88 -8.60
C ARG A 127 -15.05 26.73 -7.64
N ASP A 128 -15.55 26.90 -6.42
CA ASP A 128 -14.79 27.54 -5.36
C ASP A 128 -13.54 26.70 -5.00
N PRO A 129 -12.41 27.35 -4.66
CA PRO A 129 -11.10 26.68 -4.49
C PRO A 129 -11.08 25.55 -3.44
N ASP A 130 -11.97 25.62 -2.45
CA ASP A 130 -11.96 24.73 -1.28
C ASP A 130 -12.92 23.53 -1.39
N GLN A 131 -13.61 23.34 -2.52
CA GLN A 131 -14.50 22.21 -2.73
C GLN A 131 -13.95 21.22 -3.77
N THR A 132 -13.19 20.23 -3.31
CA THR A 132 -13.08 18.96 -4.02
C THR A 132 -14.35 18.16 -3.74
N GLY A 133 -15.09 17.77 -4.78
CA GLY A 133 -16.36 17.04 -4.69
C GLY A 133 -16.28 15.61 -4.12
N ALA A 134 -15.19 15.27 -3.44
CA ALA A 134 -15.08 14.08 -2.61
C ALA A 134 -15.18 14.56 -1.16
N GLY A 135 -16.14 14.02 -0.39
CA GLY A 135 -16.26 14.34 1.04
C GLY A 135 -14.89 14.27 1.72
N GLN A 136 -14.41 15.43 2.14
CA GLN A 136 -13.16 15.56 2.86
C GLN A 136 -13.41 15.02 4.25
N LEU A 137 -12.91 13.81 4.54
CA LEU A 137 -12.63 13.50 5.93
C LEU A 137 -11.43 14.36 6.29
N ASP A 138 -11.56 15.13 7.36
CA ASP A 138 -10.55 16.11 7.78
C ASP A 138 -9.14 15.50 7.93
N ASP A 139 -9.01 14.17 7.96
CA ASP A 139 -7.82 13.37 8.27
C ASP A 139 -6.95 12.89 7.09
N GLU A 140 -7.31 13.10 5.82
CA GLU A 140 -6.63 12.45 4.67
C GLU A 140 -6.01 13.43 3.66
N GLU A 141 -4.72 13.78 3.85
CA GLU A 141 -3.83 14.01 2.70
C GLU A 141 -3.30 12.63 2.28
N VAL A 142 -3.70 12.16 1.10
CA VAL A 142 -3.17 10.92 0.50
C VAL A 142 -1.65 11.10 0.31
N PRO A 143 -0.78 10.24 0.88
CA PRO A 143 0.66 10.32 0.62
C PRO A 143 0.95 10.04 -0.86
N GLN A 144 1.29 11.09 -1.62
CA GLN A 144 2.04 10.90 -2.86
C GLN A 144 3.46 10.43 -2.51
N PRO A 145 4.07 9.58 -3.35
CA PRO A 145 5.41 9.08 -3.13
C PRO A 145 6.40 10.23 -2.90
N ASP A 146 7.40 9.90 -2.11
CA ASP A 146 8.52 10.68 -1.61
C ASP A 146 9.39 11.28 -2.72
N TYR A 147 9.00 12.46 -3.20
CA TYR A 147 9.94 13.44 -3.73
C TYR A 147 10.39 14.35 -2.58
N GLU A 148 11.65 14.26 -2.19
CA GLU A 148 12.30 15.13 -1.21
C GLU A 148 12.21 16.59 -1.67
N GLN A 149 11.30 17.36 -1.09
CA GLN A 149 11.18 18.79 -1.37
C GLN A 149 12.10 19.55 -0.41
N THR A 150 13.35 19.72 -0.85
CA THR A 150 14.28 20.67 -0.24
C THR A 150 13.69 22.06 -0.33
N GLY A 151 13.72 22.80 0.78
CA GLY A 151 13.15 24.14 0.88
C GLY A 151 13.94 25.13 0.03
N TYR A 152 13.43 25.45 -1.15
CA TYR A 152 13.92 26.53 -1.99
C TYR A 152 12.77 27.44 -2.41
N ASP A 153 13.10 28.73 -2.48
CA ASP A 153 12.23 29.87 -2.76
C ASP A 153 11.47 29.69 -4.09
N SER A 154 10.17 29.95 -4.11
CA SER A 154 9.28 29.50 -5.20
C SER A 154 9.58 30.10 -6.56
N ASP A 155 10.28 31.22 -6.60
CA ASP A 155 10.44 32.02 -7.81
C ASP A 155 11.68 31.59 -8.65
N GLU A 156 12.66 30.90 -8.05
CA GLU A 156 13.80 30.31 -8.79
C GLU A 156 13.48 28.90 -9.34
N LEU A 157 12.46 28.24 -8.78
CA LEU A 157 11.99 26.92 -9.21
C LEU A 157 11.32 26.96 -10.58
N ASP A 158 10.57 28.02 -10.89
CA ASP A 158 9.83 28.12 -12.16
C ASP A 158 10.77 28.23 -13.38
N GLU A 159 11.93 28.91 -13.24
CA GLU A 159 12.94 28.98 -14.32
C GLU A 159 13.70 27.64 -14.50
N GLN A 160 13.96 26.90 -13.41
CA GLN A 160 14.62 25.58 -13.50
C GLN A 160 13.69 24.47 -14.01
N VAL A 161 12.39 24.61 -13.75
CA VAL A 161 11.33 23.76 -14.31
C VAL A 161 11.29 23.93 -15.84
N GLU A 162 11.38 25.15 -16.39
CA GLU A 162 11.46 25.32 -17.85
C GLU A 162 12.68 24.62 -18.49
N GLU A 163 13.83 24.58 -17.81
CA GLU A 163 15.07 23.98 -18.33
C GLU A 163 15.14 22.45 -18.15
N ALA A 164 14.51 21.89 -17.11
CA ALA A 164 14.47 20.44 -16.85
C ALA A 164 13.44 19.66 -17.69
N HIS A 165 12.51 20.35 -18.35
CA HIS A 165 11.34 19.73 -18.99
C HIS A 165 11.58 19.10 -20.38
N SER A 166 12.85 18.92 -20.78
CA SER A 166 13.19 18.20 -22.03
C SER A 166 13.30 16.68 -21.88
N GLY A 167 13.27 16.13 -20.66
CA GLY A 167 13.45 14.71 -20.39
C GLY A 167 12.14 13.97 -20.09
N ASN A 168 11.91 12.83 -20.74
CA ASN A 168 10.76 11.95 -20.52
C ASN A 168 10.48 11.69 -19.03
N PHE A 169 9.24 11.98 -18.59
CA PHE A 169 8.71 11.61 -17.27
C PHE A 169 8.58 10.09 -17.15
N HIS A 170 9.67 9.42 -16.78
CA HIS A 170 9.62 8.13 -16.13
C HIS A 170 10.35 8.29 -14.79
N PRO A 171 9.64 8.28 -13.65
CA PRO A 171 10.33 8.17 -12.37
C PRO A 171 11.22 6.93 -12.42
N GLU A 172 12.45 7.05 -11.90
CA GLU A 172 13.35 5.91 -11.84
C GLU A 172 12.67 4.76 -11.09
N PRO A 173 12.81 3.51 -11.56
CA PRO A 173 12.20 2.36 -10.89
C PRO A 173 12.61 2.34 -9.41
N VAL A 174 11.62 2.30 -8.52
CA VAL A 174 11.88 2.13 -7.08
C VAL A 174 12.57 0.79 -6.88
N VAL A 175 13.78 0.81 -6.31
CA VAL A 175 14.53 -0.41 -6.00
C VAL A 175 13.82 -1.11 -4.85
N THR A 176 13.12 -2.20 -5.16
CA THR A 176 12.54 -3.07 -4.15
C THR A 176 13.64 -3.75 -3.33
N PRO A 177 13.58 -3.72 -1.99
CA PRO A 177 14.49 -4.48 -1.16
C PRO A 177 14.52 -5.96 -1.58
N LYS A 178 15.72 -6.52 -1.66
CA LYS A 178 15.87 -7.94 -1.96
C LYS A 178 15.43 -8.77 -0.76
N HIS A 179 14.73 -9.86 -1.03
CA HIS A 179 14.31 -10.86 -0.07
C HIS A 179 14.93 -12.19 -0.51
N ASP A 180 16.19 -12.40 -0.15
CA ASP A 180 16.91 -13.60 -0.51
C ASP A 180 16.57 -14.72 0.48
N CYS A 181 16.38 -15.94 -0.04
CA CYS A 181 16.15 -17.11 0.81
C CYS A 181 17.38 -17.31 1.71
N PRO A 182 17.20 -17.38 3.04
CA PRO A 182 18.31 -17.56 3.98
C PRO A 182 18.94 -18.96 3.90
N PHE A 183 18.22 -19.91 3.31
CA PHE A 183 18.62 -21.31 3.21
C PHE A 183 19.32 -21.54 1.87
N SER A 184 20.55 -22.07 1.92
CA SER A 184 21.32 -22.41 0.73
C SER A 184 20.87 -23.74 0.10
N ASP A 185 20.35 -24.65 0.92
CA ASP A 185 19.96 -26.01 0.53
C ASP A 185 18.49 -26.28 0.85
N GLU A 186 17.82 -27.06 -0.02
CA GLU A 186 16.40 -27.43 0.16
C GLU A 186 16.19 -28.20 1.48
N GLU A 187 17.15 -29.05 1.89
CA GLU A 187 17.06 -29.81 3.14
C GLU A 187 16.94 -28.90 4.38
N THR A 188 17.67 -27.77 4.39
CA THR A 188 17.60 -26.81 5.50
C THR A 188 16.30 -26.01 5.50
N LEU A 189 15.74 -25.74 4.31
CA LEU A 189 14.44 -25.12 4.16
C LEU A 189 13.31 -26.07 4.60
N GLU A 190 13.39 -27.36 4.25
CA GLU A 190 12.46 -28.38 4.72
C GLU A 190 12.53 -28.54 6.24
N LEU A 191 13.75 -28.58 6.81
CA LEU A 191 13.95 -28.61 8.26
C LEU A 191 13.32 -27.39 8.94
N PHE A 192 13.48 -26.19 8.38
CA PHE A 192 12.82 -24.99 8.89
C PHE A 192 11.29 -25.15 8.88
N LYS A 193 10.71 -25.60 7.78
CA LYS A 193 9.25 -25.80 7.67
C LYS A 193 8.74 -26.82 8.68
N GLU A 194 9.40 -27.97 8.80
CA GLU A 194 9.00 -29.03 9.74
C GLU A 194 9.11 -28.58 11.19
N THR A 195 10.24 -27.95 11.56
CA THR A 195 10.44 -27.44 12.92
C THR A 195 9.47 -26.31 13.26
N PHE A 196 9.13 -25.47 12.29
CA PHE A 196 8.15 -24.42 12.46
C PHE A 196 6.75 -24.98 12.74
N VAL A 197 6.28 -25.95 11.95
CA VAL A 197 4.99 -26.61 12.16
C VAL A 197 4.95 -27.32 13.51
N ALA A 198 6.01 -28.05 13.88
CA ALA A 198 6.08 -28.71 15.17
C ALA A 198 6.07 -27.71 16.35
N ALA A 199 6.74 -26.57 16.21
CA ALA A 199 6.73 -25.51 17.23
C ALA A 199 5.37 -24.81 17.34
N GLU A 200 4.65 -24.67 16.23
CA GLU A 200 3.29 -24.16 16.20
C GLU A 200 2.29 -25.11 16.87
N GLU A 201 2.33 -26.41 16.55
CA GLU A 201 1.48 -27.42 17.18
C GLU A 201 1.72 -27.54 18.70
N ALA A 202 2.95 -27.28 19.14
CA ALA A 202 3.32 -27.27 20.54
C ALA A 202 3.08 -25.91 21.25
N GLU A 203 2.53 -24.91 20.55
CA GLU A 203 2.27 -23.55 21.05
C GLU A 203 3.51 -22.91 21.72
N ILE A 204 4.71 -23.19 21.19
CA ILE A 204 5.95 -22.70 21.78
C ILE A 204 6.10 -21.20 21.50
N VAL A 205 6.23 -20.40 22.55
CA VAL A 205 6.57 -18.98 22.43
C VAL A 205 8.02 -18.79 22.87
N PRO A 206 8.94 -18.42 21.95
CA PRO A 206 10.33 -18.23 22.31
C PRO A 206 10.52 -16.96 23.15
N GLY A 207 11.38 -17.04 24.16
CA GLY A 207 11.82 -15.87 24.92
C GLY A 207 12.85 -15.03 24.17
N GLY A 208 13.00 -13.77 24.58
CA GLY A 208 13.89 -12.78 23.99
C GLY A 208 13.27 -11.94 22.86
N TYR A 209 11.99 -12.16 22.54
CA TYR A 209 11.30 -11.51 21.41
C TYR A 209 10.19 -10.55 21.84
N GLY A 210 10.01 -10.25 23.13
CA GLY A 210 8.99 -9.31 23.61
C GLY A 210 7.56 -9.86 23.55
N LEU A 211 7.41 -11.18 23.54
CA LEU A 211 6.13 -11.88 23.40
C LEU A 211 5.61 -12.46 24.71
N LEU A 212 6.51 -12.70 25.67
CA LEU A 212 6.14 -13.24 26.97
C LEU A 212 5.70 -12.11 27.92
N PRO A 213 4.71 -12.34 28.80
CA PRO A 213 4.25 -11.33 29.75
C PRO A 213 5.35 -10.72 30.62
N ASP A 214 6.37 -11.51 30.95
CA ASP A 214 7.51 -11.10 31.77
C ASP A 214 8.45 -10.12 31.03
N GLU A 215 8.32 -9.99 29.72
CA GLU A 215 9.17 -9.13 28.88
C GLU A 215 8.53 -7.75 28.62
N TRP A 216 7.27 -7.55 29.03
CA TRP A 216 6.54 -6.32 28.76
C TRP A 216 6.85 -5.25 29.80
N ALA A 217 7.36 -4.11 29.33
CA ALA A 217 7.74 -2.98 30.19
C ALA A 217 6.61 -2.51 31.14
N ASP A 218 5.36 -2.50 30.64
CA ASP A 218 4.17 -2.06 31.39
C ASP A 218 3.26 -3.24 31.80
N GLY A 219 3.74 -4.48 31.70
CA GLY A 219 2.97 -5.69 32.01
C GLY A 219 1.74 -5.94 31.11
N THR A 220 1.61 -5.20 30.00
CA THR A 220 0.50 -5.34 29.03
C THR A 220 1.05 -5.31 27.62
N TYR A 221 0.52 -6.18 26.75
CA TYR A 221 0.85 -6.15 25.33
C TYR A 221 0.17 -4.96 24.63
N PRO A 222 0.86 -4.21 23.74
CA PRO A 222 0.28 -3.01 23.15
C PRO A 222 -0.96 -3.28 22.29
N ALA A 223 -2.07 -2.61 22.57
CA ALA A 223 -3.33 -2.77 21.84
C ALA A 223 -3.45 -1.88 20.58
N TYR A 224 -2.54 -0.92 20.39
CA TYR A 224 -2.54 0.01 19.26
C TYR A 224 -1.12 0.33 18.82
N GLU A 225 -0.99 0.81 17.58
CA GLU A 225 0.25 1.37 17.03
C GLU A 225 -0.04 2.80 16.51
N VAL A 226 0.95 3.68 16.54
CA VAL A 226 0.80 5.06 16.07
C VAL A 226 1.60 5.27 14.79
N LEU A 227 0.90 5.42 13.66
CA LEU A 227 1.53 5.77 12.39
C LEU A 227 1.65 7.28 12.25
N LYS A 228 2.80 7.75 11.76
CA LYS A 228 2.95 9.13 11.29
C LYS A 228 2.17 9.29 9.98
N SER A 229 1.22 10.21 9.93
CA SER A 229 0.39 10.50 8.77
C SER A 229 0.78 11.86 8.16
N GLY A 230 0.99 11.90 6.85
CA GLY A 230 1.20 13.12 6.05
C GLY A 230 2.63 13.67 5.99
N ARG A 231 2.88 14.57 5.02
CA ARG A 231 4.15 15.31 4.84
C ARG A 231 4.39 16.36 5.91
N ARG A 232 3.33 16.93 6.49
CA ARG A 232 3.42 17.84 7.63
C ARG A 232 3.49 17.03 8.91
N SER A 233 4.72 16.85 9.39
CA SER A 233 5.07 16.28 10.70
C SER A 233 4.14 16.79 11.80
N GLY A 234 3.11 16.02 12.15
CA GLY A 234 2.20 16.38 13.23
C GLY A 234 1.00 15.46 13.38
N ARG A 235 0.43 14.95 12.27
CA ARG A 235 -0.75 14.10 12.36
C ARG A 235 -0.35 12.66 12.66
N GLN A 236 -0.89 12.12 13.75
CA GLN A 236 -0.65 10.76 14.20
C GLN A 236 -1.93 9.96 14.05
N LEU A 237 -1.88 8.86 13.30
CA LEU A 237 -2.99 7.95 13.13
C LEU A 237 -2.82 6.79 14.10
N ARG A 238 -3.74 6.68 15.07
CA ARG A 238 -3.77 5.55 16.01
C ARG A 238 -4.53 4.40 15.36
N ILE A 239 -3.87 3.26 15.22
CA ILE A 239 -4.44 2.06 14.64
C ILE A 239 -4.58 1.01 15.72
N ALA A 240 -5.81 0.55 15.95
CA ALA A 240 -6.07 -0.57 16.84
C ALA A 240 -5.55 -1.87 16.23
N LEU A 241 -4.83 -2.64 17.02
CA LEU A 241 -4.34 -3.98 16.68
C LEU A 241 -4.86 -4.94 17.77
N PRO A 242 -6.09 -5.45 17.62
CA PRO A 242 -6.68 -6.37 18.60
C PRO A 242 -5.83 -7.63 18.79
N ASP A 243 -5.57 -7.98 20.04
CA ASP A 243 -4.76 -9.14 20.40
C ASP A 243 -5.27 -10.44 19.75
N ALA A 244 -6.59 -10.63 19.67
CA ALA A 244 -7.19 -11.83 19.08
C ALA A 244 -6.73 -12.11 17.64
N VAL A 245 -6.36 -11.07 16.88
CA VAL A 245 -5.91 -11.19 15.49
C VAL A 245 -4.39 -11.05 15.38
N TRP A 246 -3.82 -10.05 16.05
CA TRP A 246 -2.43 -9.64 15.81
C TRP A 246 -1.42 -10.27 16.76
N ARG A 247 -1.85 -10.73 17.94
CA ARG A 247 -0.95 -11.41 18.87
C ARG A 247 -0.52 -12.79 18.35
N PRO A 248 -1.42 -13.67 17.85
CA PRO A 248 -0.98 -14.92 17.24
C PRO A 248 0.00 -14.71 16.08
N ARG A 249 -0.22 -13.66 15.28
CA ARG A 249 0.69 -13.28 14.19
C ARG A 249 2.06 -12.81 14.71
N ALA A 250 2.11 -12.06 15.81
CA ALA A 250 3.37 -11.67 16.44
C ALA A 250 4.12 -12.89 17.01
N GLU A 251 3.39 -13.84 17.63
CA GLU A 251 3.96 -15.09 18.12
C GLU A 251 4.52 -15.95 16.98
N MET A 252 3.80 -16.00 15.85
CA MET A 252 4.23 -16.67 14.62
C MET A 252 5.55 -16.07 14.09
N TRP A 253 5.68 -14.74 14.09
CA TRP A 253 6.94 -14.05 13.76
C TRP A 253 8.07 -14.44 14.71
N GLY A 254 7.84 -14.35 16.02
CA GLY A 254 8.88 -14.69 17.01
C GLY A 254 9.35 -16.13 16.90
N ARG A 255 8.42 -17.08 16.71
CA ARG A 255 8.75 -18.50 16.43
C ARG A 255 9.62 -18.63 15.19
N GLY A 256 9.18 -18.06 14.07
CA GLY A 256 9.91 -18.12 12.80
C GLY A 256 11.31 -17.54 12.91
N LEU A 257 11.45 -16.38 13.56
CA LEU A 257 12.74 -15.71 13.72
C LEU A 257 13.67 -16.51 14.64
N SER A 258 13.15 -17.10 15.71
CA SER A 258 13.92 -17.96 16.61
C SER A 258 14.48 -19.18 15.90
N ILE A 259 13.64 -19.89 15.14
CA ILE A 259 14.06 -21.09 14.40
C ILE A 259 15.06 -20.72 13.31
N LEU A 260 14.79 -19.64 12.57
CA LEU A 260 15.70 -19.12 11.55
C LEU A 260 17.09 -18.84 12.12
N ASN A 261 17.16 -18.14 13.25
CA ASN A 261 18.42 -17.83 13.91
C ASN A 261 19.16 -19.09 14.42
N GLN A 262 18.42 -20.09 14.92
CA GLN A 262 19.00 -21.35 15.37
C GLN A 262 19.61 -22.15 14.21
N ILE A 263 18.89 -22.27 13.08
CA ILE A 263 19.38 -22.99 11.90
C ILE A 263 20.61 -22.28 11.31
N ASN A 264 20.56 -20.95 11.18
CA ASN A 264 21.69 -20.19 10.66
C ASN A 264 22.94 -20.33 11.55
N TYR A 265 22.77 -20.27 12.87
CA TYR A 265 23.88 -20.46 13.82
C TYR A 265 24.51 -21.86 13.71
N HIS A 266 23.71 -22.90 13.47
CA HIS A 266 24.22 -24.26 13.28
C HIS A 266 24.95 -24.47 11.95
N ASN A 267 24.57 -23.75 10.90
CA ASN A 267 25.22 -23.84 9.59
C ASN A 267 26.55 -23.07 9.50
N GLU A 268 26.79 -22.11 10.39
CA GLU A 268 28.03 -21.32 10.43
C GLU A 268 29.17 -21.97 11.24
N GLN A 269 28.92 -23.09 11.95
CA GLN A 269 29.93 -23.85 12.71
C GLN A 269 30.50 -25.04 11.94
#